data_AF-A0A0D8BWD2-F1
#
_entry.id   AF-A0A0D8BWD2-F1
#
_cell.length_a   1.000
_cell.length_b   1.000
_cell.length_c   1.000
_cell.angle_alpha   90.00
_cell.angle_beta   90.00
_cell.angle_gamma   90.00
#
_symmetry.space_group_name_H-M   'P 1'
#
loop_
_entity.id
_entity.type
_entity.pdbx_description
1 polymer ?
#
loop_
_entity_poly.entity_id
_entity_poly.type
_entity_poly.pdbx_seq_one_letter_code
_entity_poly.pdbx_strand_id
1 'polypeptide(L)'
;MAFGLGLAIASKEQVEKIIDELVKKGELSLDESKEVIDQWKQQTEARKTEVQRLVREQIKQVIDKLELATKEDVRQLEERIRRLEEKGQSGQ
;
A
#
# COMPACT_ATOMS: atom_id res chain seq x y z
N MET A 1 -8.26 20.62 -17.86
CA MET A 1 -7.14 19.79 -17.35
C MET A 1 -6.56 20.26 -15.99
N ALA A 2 -7.30 20.97 -15.13
CA ALA A 2 -6.78 21.39 -13.81
C ALA A 2 -7.32 20.57 -12.62
N PHE A 3 -8.28 19.66 -12.84
CA PHE A 3 -8.96 18.92 -11.76
C PHE A 3 -8.19 17.68 -11.26
N GLY A 4 -7.12 17.25 -11.94
CA GLY A 4 -6.45 15.97 -11.65
C GLY A 4 -5.57 15.91 -10.40
N LEU A 5 -5.02 17.05 -9.95
CA LEU A 5 -4.10 17.08 -8.80
C LEU A 5 -4.78 17.48 -7.49
N GLY A 6 -5.74 18.41 -7.54
CA GLY A 6 -6.45 18.90 -6.35
C GLY A 6 -7.43 17.90 -5.74
N LEU A 7 -8.10 17.09 -6.57
CA LEU A 7 -9.06 16.09 -6.09
C LEU A 7 -8.35 14.89 -5.44
N ALA A 8 -7.17 14.49 -5.94
CA ALA A 8 -6.48 13.27 -5.51
C ALA A 8 -5.92 13.30 -4.07
N ILE A 9 -5.96 14.45 -3.37
CA ILE A 9 -5.54 14.61 -1.97
C ILE A 9 -6.73 14.90 -1.04
N ALA A 10 -7.89 15.24 -1.60
CA ALA A 10 -9.08 15.57 -0.83
C ALA A 10 -9.76 14.33 -0.24
N SER A 11 -10.49 14.49 0.87
CA SER A 11 -11.33 13.41 1.40
C SER A 11 -12.51 13.13 0.47
N LYS A 12 -13.11 11.94 0.60
CA LYS A 12 -14.28 11.54 -0.20
C LYS A 12 -15.39 12.60 -0.13
N GLU A 13 -15.70 13.10 1.07
CA GLU A 13 -16.74 14.08 1.31
C GLU A 13 -16.43 15.43 0.63
N GLN A 14 -15.16 15.83 0.60
CA GLN A 14 -14.73 17.06 -0.07
C GLN A 14 -14.84 16.93 -1.60
N VAL A 15 -14.47 15.78 -2.14
CA VAL A 15 -14.60 15.49 -3.59
C VAL A 15 -16.07 15.48 -3.99
N GLU A 16 -16.93 14.76 -3.25
CA GLU A 16 -18.37 14.73 -3.50
C GLU A 16 -18.99 16.14 -3.45
N LYS A 17 -18.61 16.94 -2.45
CA LYS A 17 -19.09 18.33 -2.32
C LYS A 17 -18.69 19.21 -3.51
N ILE A 18 -17.42 19.14 -3.93
CA ILE A 18 -16.92 19.93 -5.07
C ILE A 18 -17.67 19.53 -6.35
N ILE A 19 -17.85 18.23 -6.57
CA ILE A 19 -18.55 17.71 -7.75
C ILE A 19 -20.02 18.15 -7.74
N ASP A 20 -20.70 18.07 -6.61
CA ASP A 20 -22.09 18.53 -6.46
C ASP A 20 -22.24 20.03 -6.75
N GLU A 21 -21.28 20.86 -6.32
CA GLU A 21 -21.28 22.30 -6.61
C GLU A 21 -21.10 22.58 -8.11
N LEU A 22 -20.24 21.83 -8.79
CA LEU A 22 -20.01 21.97 -10.24
C LEU A 22 -21.24 21.54 -11.05
N VAL A 23 -21.90 20.45 -10.65
CA VAL A 23 -23.16 20.02 -11.26
C VAL A 23 -24.26 21.06 -11.08
N LYS A 24 -24.41 21.61 -9.86
CA LYS A 24 -25.40 22.66 -9.57
C LYS A 24 -25.20 23.94 -10.39
N LYS A 25 -23.94 24.28 -10.67
CA LYS A 25 -23.59 25.44 -11.51
C LYS A 25 -23.74 25.17 -13.02
N GLY A 26 -24.02 23.92 -13.41
CA GLY A 26 -24.06 23.50 -14.81
C GLY A 26 -22.67 23.42 -15.45
N GLU A 27 -21.60 23.48 -14.65
CA GLU A 27 -20.22 23.36 -15.11
C GLU A 27 -19.82 21.91 -15.37
N LEU A 28 -20.59 20.95 -14.85
CA LEU A 28 -20.40 19.52 -15.02
C LEU A 28 -21.74 18.84 -15.22
N SER A 29 -21.85 17.93 -16.19
CA SER A 29 -23.03 17.08 -16.34
C SER A 29 -23.07 15.95 -15.32
N LEU A 30 -24.23 15.31 -15.16
CA LEU A 30 -24.41 14.14 -14.29
C LEU A 30 -23.61 12.91 -14.74
N ASP A 31 -23.24 12.83 -16.02
CA ASP A 31 -22.47 11.69 -16.53
C ASP A 31 -20.96 11.95 -16.38
N GLU A 32 -20.50 13.18 -16.63
CA GLU A 32 -19.12 13.58 -16.36
C GLU A 32 -18.78 13.50 -14.86
N SER A 33 -19.73 13.79 -13.97
CA SER A 33 -19.52 13.68 -12.53
C SER A 33 -19.21 12.25 -12.08
N LYS A 34 -19.89 11.25 -12.66
CA LYS A 34 -19.63 9.83 -12.38
C LYS A 34 -18.23 9.44 -12.84
N GLU A 35 -17.83 9.89 -14.03
CA GLU A 35 -16.51 9.61 -14.57
C GLU A 35 -15.39 10.18 -13.69
N VAL A 36 -15.55 11.42 -13.21
CA VAL A 36 -14.58 12.06 -12.31
C VAL A 36 -14.47 11.30 -10.98
N ILE A 37 -15.59 10.86 -10.41
CA ILE A 37 -15.60 10.05 -9.18
C ILE A 37 -14.85 8.74 -9.38
N ASP A 38 -15.09 8.05 -10.49
CA ASP A 38 -14.48 6.75 -10.74
C ASP A 38 -12.97 6.87 -11.04
N GLN A 39 -12.57 7.89 -11.79
CA GLN A 39 -11.15 8.23 -11.98
C GLN A 39 -10.46 8.55 -10.64
N TRP A 40 -11.11 9.31 -9.77
CA TRP A 40 -10.58 9.63 -8.44
C TRP A 40 -10.41 8.38 -7.56
N LYS A 41 -11.38 7.47 -7.55
CA LYS A 41 -11.30 6.18 -6.83
C LYS A 41 -10.12 5.35 -7.34
N GLN A 42 -9.98 5.21 -8.66
CA GLN A 42 -8.90 4.43 -9.26
C GLN A 42 -7.52 5.00 -8.88
N GLN A 43 -7.34 6.32 -8.98
CA GLN A 43 -6.09 6.97 -8.59
C GLN A 43 -5.79 6.81 -7.10
N THR A 44 -6.82 6.88 -6.25
CA THR A 44 -6.67 6.73 -4.79
C THR A 44 -6.22 5.31 -4.43
N GLU A 45 -6.79 4.27 -5.04
CA GLU A 45 -6.40 2.89 -4.76
C GLU A 45 -4.99 2.57 -5.27
N ALA A 46 -4.61 3.12 -6.44
CA ALA A 46 -3.24 3.02 -6.95
C ALA A 46 -2.22 3.67 -5.99
N ARG A 47 -2.51 4.87 -5.48
CA ARG A 47 -1.67 5.55 -4.48
C ARG A 47 -1.56 4.77 -3.18
N LYS A 48 -2.65 4.22 -2.67
CA LYS A 48 -2.67 3.40 -1.46
C LYS A 48 -1.76 2.18 -1.60
N THR A 49 -1.81 1.50 -2.74
CA THR A 49 -0.94 0.36 -3.04
C THR A 49 0.53 0.76 -3.04
N GLU A 50 0.85 1.89 -3.66
CA GLU A 50 2.21 2.43 -3.71
C GLU A 50 2.73 2.84 -2.32
N VAL A 51 1.92 3.51 -1.52
CA VAL A 51 2.26 3.86 -0.13
C VAL A 51 2.55 2.60 0.70
N GLN A 52 1.70 1.57 0.56
CA GLN A 52 1.94 0.30 1.25
C GLN A 52 3.25 -0.37 0.81
N ARG A 53 3.60 -0.29 -0.48
CA ARG A 53 4.88 -0.79 -1.01
C ARG A 53 6.05 -0.05 -0.37
N LEU A 54 6.02 1.28 -0.39
CA LEU A 54 7.06 2.13 0.19
C LEU A 54 7.24 1.85 1.68
N VAL A 55 6.15 1.73 2.45
CA VAL A 55 6.23 1.41 3.89
C VAL A 55 6.88 0.04 4.11
N ARG A 56 6.50 -0.99 3.34
CA ARG A 56 7.13 -2.32 3.45
C ARG A 56 8.62 -2.27 3.15
N GLU A 57 9.02 -1.52 2.12
CA GLU A 57 10.43 -1.34 1.77
C GLU A 57 11.21 -0.61 2.85
N GLN A 58 10.64 0.45 3.43
CA GLN A 58 11.27 1.16 4.54
C GLN A 58 11.43 0.27 5.78
N ILE A 59 10.41 -0.53 6.13
CA ILE A 59 10.52 -1.47 7.24
C ILE A 59 11.62 -2.50 6.97
N LYS A 60 11.67 -3.06 5.77
CA LYS A 60 12.73 -4.01 5.38
C LYS A 60 14.12 -3.38 5.52
N GLN A 61 14.29 -2.16 5.00
CA GLN A 61 15.56 -1.42 5.13
C GLN A 61 15.96 -1.17 6.59
N VAL A 62 15.01 -0.91 7.48
CA VAL A 62 15.28 -0.73 8.91
C VAL A 62 15.70 -2.04 9.56
N ILE A 63 15.01 -3.15 9.26
CA ILE A 63 15.39 -4.49 9.73
C ILE A 63 16.82 -4.83 9.30
N ASP A 64 17.14 -4.61 8.02
CA ASP A 64 18.46 -4.88 7.46
C ASP A 64 19.54 -3.99 8.11
N LYS A 65 19.27 -2.69 8.30
CA LYS A 65 20.23 -1.75 8.92
C LYS A 65 20.51 -2.02 10.39
N LEU A 66 19.52 -2.52 11.12
CA LEU A 66 19.65 -2.86 12.54
C LEU A 66 20.12 -4.31 12.74
N GLU A 67 20.44 -5.02 11.66
CA GLU A 67 20.86 -6.43 11.66
C GLU A 67 19.91 -7.34 12.45
N LEU A 68 18.60 -7.05 12.37
CA LEU A 68 17.58 -7.81 13.08
C LEU A 68 17.27 -9.11 12.34
N ALA A 69 17.31 -10.22 13.08
CA ALA A 69 16.93 -11.53 12.53
C ALA A 69 15.44 -11.54 12.14
N THR A 70 15.15 -11.99 10.92
CA THR A 70 13.79 -12.20 10.43
C THR A 70 13.23 -13.55 10.91
N LYS A 71 11.90 -13.72 10.82
CA LYS A 71 11.28 -15.03 11.07
C LYS A 71 11.81 -16.12 10.13
N GLU A 72 12.24 -15.75 8.93
CA GLU A 72 12.81 -16.69 7.99
C GLU A 72 14.19 -17.17 8.44
N ASP A 73 15.03 -16.24 8.91
CA ASP A 73 16.35 -16.57 9.48
C ASP A 73 16.20 -17.53 10.67
N VAL A 74 15.23 -17.27 11.55
CA VAL A 74 14.92 -18.15 12.68
C VAL A 74 14.52 -19.56 12.22
N ARG A 75 13.62 -19.68 11.23
CA ARG A 75 13.21 -20.99 10.70
C ARG A 75 14.37 -21.75 10.06
N GLN A 76 15.24 -21.07 9.32
CA GLN A 76 16.42 -21.67 8.74
C GLN A 76 17.41 -22.14 9.82
N LEU A 77 17.55 -21.39 10.91
CA LEU A 77 18.36 -21.81 12.05
C LEU A 77 17.75 -23.01 12.76
N GLU A 78 16.44 -23.05 13.00
CA GLU A 78 15.73 -24.20 13.57
C GLU A 78 15.94 -25.47 12.75
N GLU A 79 15.83 -25.38 11.41
CA GLU A 79 16.03 -26.52 10.53
C GLU A 79 17.49 -27.01 10.52
N ARG A 80 18.45 -26.07 10.54
CA ARG A 80 19.88 -26.41 10.65
C ARG A 80 20.19 -27.09 11.97
N ILE A 81 19.61 -26.61 13.08
CA ILE A 81 19.78 -27.21 14.41
C ILE A 81 19.25 -28.64 14.40
N ARG A 82 18.01 -28.87 13.90
CA ARG A 82 17.42 -30.21 13.82
C ARG A 82 18.30 -31.20 13.06
N ARG A 83 18.83 -30.80 11.88
CA ARG A 83 19.72 -31.65 11.09
C ARG A 83 21.04 -31.98 11.80
N LEU A 84 21.54 -31.08 12.63
CA LEU A 84 22.76 -31.31 13.41
C LEU A 84 22.49 -32.27 14.57
N GLU A 85 21.34 -32.13 15.23
CA GLU A 85 20.90 -33.03 16.31
C GLU A 85 20.72 -34.46 15.81
N GLU A 86 20.08 -34.66 14.65
CA GLU A 86 19.91 -35.97 14.01
C GLU A 86 21.26 -36.64 13.68
N LYS A 87 22.23 -35.87 13.17
CA LYS A 87 23.58 -36.37 12.88
C LYS A 87 24.36 -36.72 14.14
N GLY A 88 24.22 -35.93 15.21
CA GLY A 88 24.86 -36.20 16.50
C GLY A 88 24.33 -37.47 17.16
N GLN A 89 23.05 -37.78 16.99
CA GLN A 89 22.42 -39.01 17.49
C GLN A 89 22.77 -40.25 16.68
N SER A 90 23.13 -40.10 15.40
CA SER A 90 23.52 -41.22 14.53
C SER A 90 24.98 -41.68 14.74
N GLY A 91 25.75 -40.95 15.53
CA GLY A 91 27.16 -41.23 15.85
C GLY A 91 27.40 -41.81 17.25
N GLN A 92 26.35 -42.07 18.02
CA GLN A 92 26.37 -42.85 19.27
C GLN A 92 25.71 -44.22 19.04
#